data_AF-A0A9N9E3R8-F1
#
_entry.id   AF-A0A9N9E3R8-F1
#
_cell.length_a   1.000
_cell.length_b   1.000
_cell.length_c   1.000
_cell.angle_alpha   90.00
_cell.angle_beta   90.00
_cell.angle_gamma   90.00
#
_symmetry.space_group_name_H-M   'P 1'
#
loop_
_entity.id
_entity.type
_entity.pdbx_description
1 polymer ?
#
loop_
_entity_poly.entity_id
_entity_poly.type
_entity_poly.pdbx_seq_one_letter_code
_entity_poly.pdbx_strand_id
1 'polypeptide(L)'
;EELDAVLMGQILAFQCDGNIKKDGHRSRDFFRYCFNGQIALCMTVYLKLVGVGRNKLDAIKRQLEEYGPTMRVHGNIKRPPQRSSKVTITHDNAKEVSSFILNYAEINGLPRPGSHLEKDDQALIYLPTDENYTSVFHKYEQAMKSMNKNNDQISRSSFVRLWKSLTPHIKFMTPKSDLCNVCETLRWKIGHTNRSEDKEELLVEYASHTRIAKLEHANITTITLKKQKKTLPILILIFIHHLLIKKDLPQILLMSVPVPYSPQQIGPLYFKSVRSVSIFGINDTGNQPQSHQTNYLVDEGEFPVGVAKGANTTLSLAYDTLIGRNR
;
A
#
# COMPACT_ATOMS: atom_id res chain seq x y z
N GLU A 1 -35.09 14.54 -9.35
CA GLU A 1 -35.97 15.34 -10.22
C GLU A 1 -37.41 15.20 -9.77
N GLU A 2 -37.91 13.98 -9.56
CA GLU A 2 -39.26 13.71 -9.00
C GLU A 2 -39.56 14.42 -7.67
N LEU A 3 -38.59 14.45 -6.75
CA LEU A 3 -38.73 15.14 -5.45
C LEU A 3 -39.01 16.64 -5.59
N ASP A 4 -38.47 17.30 -6.63
CA ASP A 4 -38.65 18.74 -6.81
C ASP A 4 -40.09 19.06 -7.24
N ALA A 5 -40.71 18.20 -8.06
CA ALA A 5 -42.11 18.34 -8.46
C ALA A 5 -43.06 18.14 -7.26
N VAL A 6 -42.79 17.15 -6.41
CA VAL A 6 -43.56 16.92 -5.17
C VAL A 6 -43.48 18.13 -4.24
N LEU A 7 -42.27 18.67 -4.05
CA LEU A 7 -42.05 19.86 -3.23
C LEU A 7 -42.76 21.10 -3.78
N MET A 8 -42.75 21.31 -5.10
CA MET A 8 -43.47 22.41 -5.74
C MET A 8 -44.98 22.30 -5.48
N GLY A 9 -45.57 21.11 -5.67
CA GLY A 9 -46.99 20.87 -5.38
C GLY A 9 -47.35 21.11 -3.91
N GLN A 10 -46.49 20.68 -2.99
CA GLN A 10 -46.65 20.95 -1.56
C GLN A 10 -46.57 22.44 -1.24
N ILE A 11 -45.59 23.17 -1.78
CA ILE A 11 -45.43 24.61 -1.55
C ILE A 11 -46.63 25.40 -2.07
N LEU A 12 -47.16 25.05 -3.25
CA LEU A 12 -48.39 25.64 -3.80
C LEU A 12 -49.59 25.39 -2.87
N ALA A 13 -49.73 24.18 -2.34
CA ALA A 13 -50.80 23.85 -1.38
C ALA A 13 -50.64 24.55 -0.02
N PHE A 14 -49.42 24.95 0.35
CA PHE A 14 -49.11 25.60 1.62
C PHE A 14 -49.14 27.14 1.55
N GLN A 15 -49.32 27.70 0.36
CA GLN A 15 -49.40 29.15 0.18
C GLN A 15 -50.69 29.68 0.82
N CYS A 16 -50.56 30.61 1.76
CA CYS A 16 -51.70 31.27 2.37
C CYS A 16 -51.96 32.59 1.63
N ASP A 17 -53.16 32.80 1.08
CA ASP A 17 -53.60 34.03 0.39
C ASP A 17 -53.77 35.27 1.30
N GLY A 18 -53.11 35.27 2.46
CA GLY A 18 -53.16 36.35 3.43
C GLY A 18 -52.03 37.35 3.21
N ASN A 19 -52.21 38.32 2.31
CA ASN A 19 -51.37 39.51 2.24
C ASN A 19 -51.55 40.35 3.52
N ILE A 20 -50.78 40.04 4.57
CA ILE A 20 -50.64 40.97 5.70
C ILE A 20 -49.65 42.04 5.27
N LYS A 21 -50.18 43.15 4.77
CA LYS A 21 -49.43 44.41 4.62
C LYS A 21 -48.99 44.84 6.02
N LYS A 22 -47.74 44.57 6.38
CA LYS A 22 -47.06 45.33 7.44
C LYS A 22 -46.25 46.44 6.78
N ASP A 23 -46.47 47.63 7.29
CA ASP A 23 -45.89 48.88 6.81
C ASP A 23 -44.39 48.74 6.53
N GLY A 24 -44.00 49.12 5.31
CA GLY A 24 -42.63 49.51 4.96
C GLY A 24 -41.57 48.43 4.74
N HIS A 25 -41.80 47.15 5.05
CA HIS A 25 -40.79 46.11 4.81
C HIS A 25 -41.36 44.85 4.15
N ARG A 26 -40.84 44.54 2.95
CA ARG A 26 -41.01 43.32 2.11
C ARG A 26 -42.14 42.38 2.54
N SER A 27 -43.17 42.28 1.71
CA SER A 27 -44.13 41.17 1.75
C SER A 27 -43.37 39.85 1.81
N ARG A 28 -43.55 39.08 2.88
CA ARG A 28 -43.02 37.72 2.99
C ARG A 28 -44.20 36.79 2.78
N ASP A 29 -44.12 35.99 1.73
CA ASP A 29 -45.10 34.93 1.51
C ASP A 29 -45.06 33.97 2.72
N PHE A 30 -46.20 33.89 3.40
CA PHE A 30 -46.36 33.05 4.57
C PHE A 30 -46.76 31.64 4.11
N PHE A 31 -45.85 30.69 4.26
CA PHE A 31 -46.10 29.28 3.96
C PHE A 31 -46.46 28.52 5.24
N ARG A 32 -47.64 27.90 5.25
CA ARG A 32 -48.04 26.99 6.33
C ARG A 32 -47.61 25.57 5.96
N TYR A 33 -46.38 25.22 6.31
CA TYR A 33 -45.87 23.86 6.08
C TYR A 33 -46.73 22.85 6.83
N CYS A 34 -47.17 21.81 6.14
CA CYS A 34 -47.97 20.74 6.74
C CYS A 34 -47.39 19.36 6.42
N PHE A 35 -47.62 18.41 7.32
CA PHE A 35 -47.46 16.98 7.04
C PHE A 35 -48.83 16.36 6.77
N ASN A 36 -48.96 15.65 5.64
CA ASN A 36 -50.22 15.06 5.16
C ASN A 36 -51.41 16.05 5.13
N GLY A 37 -51.16 17.34 4.96
CA GLY A 37 -52.20 18.39 4.89
C GLY A 37 -52.90 18.72 6.20
N GLN A 38 -52.62 18.01 7.31
CA GLN A 38 -53.36 18.14 8.56
C GLN A 38 -52.53 18.69 9.72
N ILE A 39 -51.23 18.34 9.78
CA ILE A 39 -50.37 18.71 10.90
C ILE A 39 -49.51 19.90 10.50
N ALA A 40 -49.72 21.06 11.11
CA ALA A 40 -48.88 22.24 10.89
C ALA A 40 -47.48 22.02 11.49
N LEU A 41 -46.45 22.33 10.71
CA LEU A 41 -45.04 22.15 11.06
C LEU A 41 -44.28 23.47 10.96
N CYS A 42 -43.20 23.58 11.73
CA CYS A 42 -42.20 24.60 11.45
C CYS A 42 -41.36 24.17 10.24
N MET A 43 -40.79 25.15 9.52
CA MET A 43 -39.96 24.92 8.33
C MET A 43 -38.82 23.92 8.61
N THR A 44 -38.18 24.01 9.78
CA THR A 44 -37.05 23.15 10.15
C THR A 44 -37.45 21.68 10.25
N VAL A 45 -38.61 21.39 10.82
CA VAL A 45 -39.12 20.00 10.95
C VAL A 45 -39.56 19.47 9.60
N TYR A 46 -40.24 20.29 8.80
CA TYR A 46 -40.60 19.96 7.43
C TYR A 46 -39.37 19.59 6.57
N LEU A 47 -38.32 20.41 6.60
CA LEU A 47 -37.07 20.16 5.87
C LEU A 47 -36.41 18.84 6.28
N LYS A 48 -36.43 18.50 7.57
CA LYS A 48 -35.93 17.21 8.07
C LYS A 48 -36.75 16.03 7.58
N LEU A 49 -38.08 16.14 7.59
CA LEU A 49 -38.98 15.08 7.13
C LEU A 49 -38.84 14.79 5.65
N VAL A 50 -38.69 15.83 4.82
CA VAL A 50 -38.53 15.67 3.37
C VAL A 50 -37.08 15.40 2.96
N GLY A 51 -36.13 15.49 3.90
CA GLY A 51 -34.71 15.22 3.65
C GLY A 51 -34.03 16.29 2.77
N VAL A 52 -34.45 17.56 2.90
CA VAL A 52 -34.02 18.64 2.01
C VAL A 52 -33.38 19.78 2.80
N GLY A 53 -32.30 20.35 2.25
CA GLY A 53 -31.65 21.53 2.82
C GLY A 53 -32.38 22.83 2.50
N ARG A 54 -32.22 23.85 3.35
CA ARG A 54 -32.85 25.18 3.19
C ARG A 54 -32.56 25.83 1.82
N ASN A 55 -31.32 25.77 1.36
CA ASN A 55 -30.90 26.33 0.06
C ASN A 55 -31.68 25.73 -1.11
N LYS A 56 -32.04 24.44 -1.02
CA LYS A 56 -32.82 23.76 -2.05
C LYS A 56 -34.27 24.21 -2.01
N LEU A 57 -34.86 24.39 -0.82
CA LEU A 57 -36.20 24.95 -0.66
C LEU A 57 -36.30 26.38 -1.23
N ASP A 58 -35.35 27.25 -0.88
CA ASP A 58 -35.32 28.64 -1.35
C ASP A 58 -35.17 28.71 -2.89
N ALA A 59 -34.36 27.80 -3.46
CA ALA A 59 -34.22 27.70 -4.91
C ALA A 59 -35.49 27.20 -5.61
N ILE A 60 -36.25 26.30 -4.99
CA ILE A 60 -37.54 25.83 -5.52
C ILE A 60 -38.58 26.95 -5.45
N LYS A 61 -38.64 27.72 -4.35
CA LYS A 61 -39.54 28.88 -4.24
C LYS A 61 -39.26 29.92 -5.32
N ARG A 62 -38.00 30.28 -5.52
CA ARG A 62 -37.61 31.22 -6.58
C ARG A 62 -37.99 30.72 -7.97
N GLN A 63 -37.81 29.42 -8.24
CA GLN A 63 -38.24 28.83 -9.51
C GLN A 63 -39.75 28.91 -9.70
N LEU A 64 -40.52 28.67 -8.63
CA LEU A 64 -41.97 28.72 -8.65
C LEU A 64 -42.49 30.16 -8.88
N GLU A 65 -41.85 31.15 -8.25
CA GLU A 65 -42.14 32.57 -8.43
C GLU A 65 -41.81 33.06 -9.85
N GLU A 66 -40.68 32.61 -10.42
CA GLU A 66 -40.14 33.14 -11.69
C GLU A 66 -40.65 32.39 -12.94
N TYR A 67 -40.87 31.07 -12.85
CA TYR A 67 -41.17 30.19 -13.99
C TYR A 67 -42.36 29.25 -13.75
N GLY A 68 -43.05 29.34 -12.62
CA GLY A 68 -44.16 28.46 -12.27
C GLY A 68 -43.75 27.01 -11.97
N PRO A 69 -44.69 26.05 -11.95
CA PRO A 69 -44.45 24.65 -11.60
C PRO A 69 -43.79 23.89 -12.77
N THR A 70 -42.65 24.37 -13.24
CA THR A 70 -41.87 23.77 -14.32
C THR A 70 -40.64 23.06 -13.76
N MET A 71 -40.18 22.02 -14.47
CA MET A 71 -38.99 21.28 -14.06
C MET A 71 -37.77 22.20 -13.99
N ARG A 72 -37.08 22.17 -12.85
CA ARG A 72 -35.86 22.93 -12.66
C ARG A 72 -34.74 22.36 -13.52
N VAL A 73 -34.39 23.07 -14.59
CA VAL A 73 -33.23 22.75 -15.41
C VAL A 73 -31.98 23.27 -14.71
N HIS A 74 -31.08 22.38 -14.31
CA HIS A 74 -29.78 22.78 -13.74
C HIS A 74 -29.02 23.67 -14.73
N GLY A 75 -28.43 24.78 -14.24
CA GLY A 75 -27.77 25.78 -15.08
C GLY A 75 -26.58 25.26 -15.92
N ASN A 76 -26.06 24.07 -15.59
CA ASN A 76 -25.02 23.39 -16.38
C ASN A 76 -25.56 22.43 -17.45
N ILE A 77 -26.87 22.24 -17.62
CA ILE A 77 -27.40 21.29 -18.62
C ILE A 77 -27.02 21.71 -20.05
N LYS A 78 -26.93 23.02 -20.32
CA LYS A 78 -26.51 23.57 -21.62
C LYS A 78 -25.10 24.15 -21.61
N ARG A 79 -24.38 24.05 -20.49
CA ARG A 79 -22.99 24.51 -20.39
C ARG A 79 -22.09 23.29 -20.40
N PRO A 80 -21.47 22.95 -21.55
CA PRO A 80 -20.39 21.99 -21.52
C PRO A 80 -19.33 22.48 -20.52
N PRO A 81 -18.64 21.58 -19.80
CA PRO A 81 -17.57 21.99 -18.90
C PRO A 81 -16.58 22.87 -19.68
N GLN A 82 -16.28 24.06 -19.14
CA GLN A 82 -15.38 25.05 -19.77
C GLN A 82 -13.98 24.50 -20.05
N ARG A 83 -13.61 23.40 -19.40
CA ARG A 83 -12.42 22.63 -19.76
C ARG A 83 -12.87 21.41 -20.54
N SER A 84 -12.30 21.22 -21.72
CA SER A 84 -12.30 19.97 -22.51
C SER A 84 -11.59 18.81 -21.77
N SER A 85 -11.61 18.78 -20.44
CA SER A 85 -10.85 17.86 -19.59
C SER A 85 -11.53 16.53 -19.35
N LYS A 86 -12.75 16.31 -19.87
CA LYS A 86 -13.19 14.94 -20.12
C LYS A 86 -12.49 14.51 -21.39
N VAL A 87 -11.24 14.08 -21.25
CA VAL A 87 -10.66 13.23 -22.26
C VAL A 87 -11.62 12.06 -22.44
N THR A 88 -12.19 11.96 -23.63
CA THR A 88 -13.00 10.81 -24.00
C THR A 88 -12.05 9.61 -24.03
N ILE A 89 -12.15 8.77 -23.01
CA ILE A 89 -11.43 7.50 -22.99
C ILE A 89 -12.04 6.64 -24.09
N THR A 90 -11.34 6.52 -25.20
CA THR A 90 -11.73 5.62 -26.29
C THR A 90 -11.51 4.18 -25.86
N HIS A 91 -12.20 3.25 -26.51
CA HIS A 91 -11.99 1.83 -26.31
C HIS A 91 -10.53 1.41 -26.63
N ASP A 92 -9.90 2.05 -27.61
CA ASP A 92 -8.51 1.78 -27.98
C ASP A 92 -7.53 2.20 -26.87
N ASN A 93 -7.79 3.35 -26.23
CA ASN A 93 -7.03 3.81 -25.07
C ASN A 93 -7.17 2.86 -23.88
N ALA A 94 -8.39 2.35 -23.66
CA ALA A 94 -8.66 1.38 -22.61
C ALA A 94 -7.91 0.06 -22.86
N LYS A 95 -7.88 -0.42 -24.12
CA LYS A 95 -7.11 -1.58 -24.53
C LYS A 95 -5.61 -1.38 -24.32
N GLU A 96 -5.06 -0.25 -24.75
CA GLU A 96 -3.64 0.05 -24.59
C GLU A 96 -3.21 0.06 -23.12
N VAL A 97 -4.01 0.69 -22.25
CA VAL A 97 -3.77 0.66 -20.80
C VAL A 97 -3.83 -0.78 -20.27
N SER A 98 -4.83 -1.57 -20.67
CA SER A 98 -4.95 -2.96 -20.20
C SER A 98 -3.78 -3.84 -20.65
N SER A 99 -3.34 -3.71 -21.91
CA SER A 99 -2.19 -4.45 -22.45
C SER A 99 -0.90 -4.06 -21.74
N PHE A 100 -0.70 -2.77 -21.46
CA PHE A 100 0.46 -2.32 -20.68
C PHE A 100 0.47 -2.95 -19.29
N ILE A 101 -0.67 -2.94 -18.58
CA ILE A 101 -0.76 -3.49 -17.22
C ILE A 101 -0.53 -5.01 -17.23
N LEU A 102 -1.06 -5.73 -18.22
CA LEU A 102 -0.84 -7.17 -18.37
C LEU A 102 0.63 -7.49 -18.61
N ASN A 103 1.28 -6.81 -19.55
CA ASN A 103 2.71 -6.99 -19.82
C ASN A 103 3.56 -6.64 -18.60
N TYR A 104 3.20 -5.58 -17.88
CA TYR A 104 3.90 -5.19 -16.66
C TYR A 104 3.76 -6.27 -15.56
N ALA A 105 2.58 -6.85 -15.41
CA ALA A 105 2.31 -7.92 -14.45
C ALA A 105 2.91 -9.26 -14.87
N GLU A 106 3.11 -9.53 -16.15
CA GLU A 106 3.83 -10.72 -16.61
C GLU A 106 5.32 -10.65 -16.23
N ILE A 107 5.93 -9.46 -16.31
CA ILE A 107 7.35 -9.27 -15.97
C ILE A 107 7.58 -9.19 -14.46
N ASN A 108 6.71 -8.48 -13.74
CA ASN A 108 6.95 -8.11 -12.34
C ASN A 108 5.99 -8.79 -11.35
N GLY A 109 4.91 -9.37 -11.84
CA GLY A 109 3.88 -9.96 -11.01
C GLY A 109 4.19 -11.40 -10.64
N LEU A 110 3.78 -11.78 -9.43
CA LEU A 110 3.84 -13.15 -8.95
C LEU A 110 2.41 -13.67 -8.73
N PRO A 111 2.05 -14.85 -9.25
CA PRO A 111 0.75 -15.44 -8.97
C PRO A 111 0.61 -15.75 -7.49
N ARG A 112 -0.61 -15.62 -6.95
CA ARG A 112 -0.89 -15.93 -5.56
C ARG A 112 -0.53 -17.39 -5.27
N PRO A 113 0.33 -17.64 -4.26
CA PRO A 113 0.69 -18.99 -3.92
C PRO A 113 -0.46 -19.80 -3.34
N GLY A 114 -0.56 -21.06 -3.79
CA GLY A 114 -1.56 -22.01 -3.30
C GLY A 114 -2.97 -21.75 -3.76
N SER A 115 -3.18 -20.92 -4.80
CA SER A 115 -4.49 -20.80 -5.44
C SER A 115 -4.77 -22.07 -6.24
N HIS A 116 -5.63 -22.94 -5.73
CA HIS A 116 -6.30 -23.95 -6.55
C HIS A 116 -7.32 -23.19 -7.39
N LEU A 117 -6.96 -22.86 -8.62
CA LEU A 117 -7.86 -22.20 -9.55
C LEU A 117 -8.82 -23.26 -10.09
N GLU A 118 -10.11 -23.11 -9.82
CA GLU A 118 -11.10 -23.78 -10.65
C GLU A 118 -11.01 -23.22 -12.08
N LYS A 119 -11.44 -24.01 -13.08
CA LYS A 119 -11.13 -23.80 -14.51
C LYS A 119 -11.46 -22.41 -15.08
N ASP A 120 -12.33 -21.64 -14.41
CA ASP A 120 -12.79 -20.31 -14.86
C ASP A 120 -12.31 -19.13 -13.99
N ASP A 121 -11.58 -19.37 -12.89
CA ASP A 121 -11.11 -18.29 -12.02
C ASP A 121 -9.76 -17.73 -12.48
N GLN A 122 -9.74 -16.44 -12.77
CA GLN A 122 -8.52 -15.73 -13.18
C GLN A 122 -7.54 -15.64 -12.01
N ALA A 123 -6.33 -16.17 -12.19
CA ALA A 123 -5.28 -16.19 -11.17
C ALA A 123 -5.05 -14.79 -10.60
N LEU A 124 -5.12 -14.65 -9.27
CA LEU A 124 -4.79 -13.39 -8.62
C LEU A 124 -3.26 -13.16 -8.73
N ILE A 125 -2.86 -12.08 -9.40
CA ILE A 125 -1.45 -11.71 -9.60
C ILE A 125 -1.11 -10.55 -8.67
N TYR A 126 0.02 -10.67 -8.00
CA TYR A 126 0.53 -9.67 -7.08
C TYR A 126 1.77 -8.97 -7.63
N LEU A 127 1.68 -7.64 -7.77
CA LEU A 127 2.80 -6.77 -8.05
C LEU A 127 3.63 -6.49 -6.78
N PRO A 128 4.92 -6.14 -6.93
CA PRO A 128 5.83 -5.88 -5.82
C PRO A 128 5.32 -4.82 -4.83
N THR A 129 5.77 -4.90 -3.57
CA THR A 129 5.35 -4.01 -2.46
C THR A 129 5.86 -2.57 -2.58
N ASP A 130 6.97 -2.38 -3.31
CA ASP A 130 7.59 -1.08 -3.60
C ASP A 130 6.87 -0.34 -4.72
N GLU A 131 6.01 -1.03 -5.47
CA GLU A 131 5.20 -0.44 -6.53
C GLU A 131 3.84 0.02 -6.02
N ASN A 132 3.34 1.08 -6.64
CA ASN A 132 1.99 1.58 -6.41
C ASN A 132 1.41 2.12 -7.72
N TYR A 133 0.13 2.48 -7.71
CA TYR A 133 -0.54 3.02 -8.90
C TYR A 133 0.17 4.23 -9.52
N THR A 134 0.86 5.05 -8.74
CA THR A 134 1.59 6.22 -9.23
C THR A 134 2.90 5.82 -9.91
N SER A 135 3.68 4.94 -9.30
CA SER A 135 4.96 4.50 -9.88
C SER A 135 4.74 3.77 -11.20
N VAL A 136 3.75 2.87 -11.26
CA VAL A 136 3.40 2.15 -12.49
C VAL A 136 2.84 3.12 -13.55
N PHE A 137 2.07 4.13 -13.15
CA PHE A 137 1.60 5.17 -14.08
C PHE A 137 2.75 5.99 -14.68
N HIS A 138 3.78 6.32 -13.91
CA HIS A 138 4.96 7.00 -14.46
C HIS A 138 5.74 6.12 -15.44
N LYS A 139 5.84 4.81 -15.17
CA LYS A 139 6.43 3.86 -16.14
C LYS A 139 5.59 3.78 -17.42
N TYR A 140 4.27 3.81 -17.30
CA TYR A 140 3.36 3.90 -18.45
C TYR A 140 3.61 5.20 -19.24
N GLU A 141 3.70 6.36 -18.59
CA GLU A 141 4.00 7.63 -19.26
C GLU A 141 5.35 7.60 -20.00
N GLN A 142 6.37 7.01 -19.40
CA GLN A 142 7.68 6.85 -20.04
C GLN A 142 7.61 5.92 -21.27
N ALA A 143 6.90 4.79 -21.16
CA ALA A 143 6.71 3.87 -22.27
C ALA A 143 5.94 4.53 -23.44
N MET A 144 4.87 5.26 -23.14
CA MET A 144 4.09 5.97 -24.17
C MET A 144 4.90 7.05 -24.89
N LYS A 145 5.71 7.82 -24.13
CA LYS A 145 6.65 8.80 -24.70
C LYS A 145 7.66 8.14 -25.64
N SER A 146 8.20 6.98 -25.26
CA SER A 146 9.18 6.25 -26.09
C SER A 146 8.58 5.74 -27.40
N MET A 147 7.26 5.50 -27.45
CA MET A 147 6.54 5.10 -28.66
C MET A 147 6.02 6.30 -29.48
N ASN A 148 6.44 7.54 -29.19
CA ASN A 148 5.96 8.78 -29.81
C ASN A 148 4.42 8.95 -29.75
N LYS A 149 3.76 8.32 -28.78
CA LYS A 149 2.32 8.52 -28.54
C LYS A 149 2.14 9.64 -27.53
N ASN A 150 1.42 10.70 -27.90
CA ASN A 150 1.06 11.77 -26.98
C ASN A 150 0.12 11.22 -25.90
N ASN A 151 0.64 11.05 -24.69
CA ASN A 151 -0.09 10.47 -23.55
C ASN A 151 -0.98 11.49 -22.82
N ASP A 152 -1.12 12.71 -23.36
CA ASP A 152 -1.96 13.78 -22.81
C ASP A 152 -3.45 13.39 -22.70
N GLN A 153 -3.84 12.23 -23.25
CA GLN A 153 -5.19 11.72 -23.14
C GLN A 153 -5.52 11.04 -21.80
N ILE A 154 -4.59 10.38 -21.12
CA ILE A 154 -4.97 9.56 -19.95
C ILE A 154 -4.37 10.12 -18.67
N SER A 155 -5.23 10.76 -17.87
CA SER A 155 -4.87 11.15 -16.51
C SER A 155 -4.62 9.93 -15.62
N ARG A 156 -3.76 10.08 -14.59
CA ARG A 156 -3.53 9.06 -13.55
C ARG A 156 -4.84 8.51 -12.96
N SER A 157 -5.82 9.38 -12.70
CA SER A 157 -7.12 8.97 -12.17
C SER A 157 -7.89 8.06 -13.12
N SER A 158 -7.85 8.36 -14.43
CA SER A 158 -8.46 7.54 -15.48
C SER A 158 -7.75 6.20 -15.63
N PHE A 159 -6.42 6.21 -15.61
CA PHE A 159 -5.59 4.99 -15.63
C PHE A 159 -5.94 4.05 -14.46
N VAL A 160 -6.00 4.58 -13.23
CA VAL A 160 -6.36 3.77 -12.04
C VAL A 160 -7.79 3.24 -12.13
N ARG A 161 -8.72 4.04 -12.67
CA ARG A 161 -10.10 3.58 -12.86
C ARG A 161 -10.19 2.45 -13.89
N LEU A 162 -9.46 2.57 -15.00
CA LEU A 162 -9.37 1.54 -16.03
C LEU A 162 -8.74 0.25 -15.48
N TRP A 163 -7.65 0.36 -14.73
CA TRP A 163 -7.03 -0.79 -14.06
C TRP A 163 -8.04 -1.52 -13.18
N LYS A 164 -8.70 -0.82 -12.25
CA LYS A 164 -9.65 -1.43 -11.33
C LYS A 164 -10.84 -2.09 -12.04
N SER A 165 -11.22 -1.59 -13.21
CA SER A 165 -12.34 -2.10 -14.00
C SER A 165 -11.96 -3.27 -14.92
N LEU A 166 -10.78 -3.21 -15.56
CA LEU A 166 -10.38 -4.15 -16.61
C LEU A 166 -9.44 -5.25 -16.11
N THR A 167 -8.65 -4.96 -15.07
CA THR A 167 -7.65 -5.88 -14.51
C THR A 167 -7.76 -5.99 -12.98
N PRO A 168 -8.94 -6.34 -12.42
CA PRO A 168 -9.14 -6.42 -10.96
C PRO A 168 -8.34 -7.55 -10.30
N HIS A 169 -7.89 -8.55 -11.07
CA HIS A 169 -7.09 -9.67 -10.60
C HIS A 169 -5.61 -9.29 -10.36
N ILE A 170 -5.16 -8.12 -10.82
CA ILE A 170 -3.79 -7.62 -10.60
C ILE A 170 -3.81 -6.64 -9.43
N LYS A 171 -3.15 -6.98 -8.33
CA LYS A 171 -3.12 -6.20 -7.09
C LYS A 171 -1.69 -5.96 -6.62
N PHE A 172 -1.48 -4.95 -5.79
CA PHE A 172 -0.21 -4.78 -5.08
C PHE A 172 -0.15 -5.71 -3.87
N MET A 173 1.02 -6.28 -3.60
CA MET A 173 1.27 -6.94 -2.32
C MET A 173 1.14 -5.92 -1.19
N THR A 174 0.49 -6.30 -0.11
CA THR A 174 0.58 -5.52 1.13
C THR A 174 2.02 -5.63 1.64
N PRO A 175 2.64 -4.51 2.06
CA PRO A 175 3.89 -4.57 2.81
C PRO A 175 3.74 -5.58 3.95
N LYS A 176 4.60 -6.60 3.98
CA LYS A 176 4.64 -7.51 5.12
C LYS A 176 5.06 -6.70 6.33
N SER A 177 4.39 -6.89 7.47
CA SER A 177 4.86 -6.31 8.71
C SER A 177 6.28 -6.84 8.97
N ASP A 178 7.20 -5.93 9.25
CA ASP A 178 8.54 -6.19 9.76
C ASP A 178 8.52 -6.78 11.18
N LEU A 179 7.33 -6.88 11.78
CA LEU A 179 7.09 -7.52 13.05
C LEU A 179 7.30 -9.02 12.93
N CYS A 180 8.22 -9.55 13.75
CA CYS A 180 8.36 -10.99 13.92
C CYS A 180 7.12 -11.57 14.62
N ASN A 181 6.94 -12.89 14.52
CA ASN A 181 5.81 -13.58 15.16
C ASN A 181 5.71 -13.31 16.67
N VAL A 182 6.84 -13.08 17.34
CA VAL A 182 6.87 -12.74 18.78
C VAL A 182 6.26 -11.35 19.02
N CYS A 183 6.67 -10.34 18.26
CA CYS A 183 6.07 -8.99 18.31
C CYS A 183 4.58 -9.01 18.02
N GLU A 184 4.17 -9.76 16.98
CA GLU A 184 2.76 -9.88 16.59
C GLU A 184 1.93 -10.53 17.71
N THR A 185 2.42 -11.64 18.26
CA THR A 185 1.76 -12.37 19.35
C THR A 185 1.68 -11.54 20.62
N LEU A 186 2.75 -10.87 21.02
CA LEU A 186 2.78 -10.02 22.22
C LEU A 186 1.85 -8.82 22.08
N ARG A 187 1.85 -8.13 20.92
CA ARG A 187 0.91 -7.03 20.66
C ARG A 187 -0.53 -7.50 20.71
N TRP A 188 -0.82 -8.66 20.12
CA TRP A 188 -2.15 -9.26 20.19
C TRP A 188 -2.56 -9.57 21.63
N LYS A 189 -1.70 -10.24 22.41
CA LYS A 189 -1.94 -10.55 23.82
C LYS A 189 -2.15 -9.28 24.65
N ILE A 190 -1.30 -8.26 24.52
CA ILE A 190 -1.44 -6.98 25.22
C ILE A 190 -2.78 -6.29 24.91
N GLY A 191 -3.26 -6.40 23.67
CA GLY A 191 -4.55 -5.86 23.24
C GLY A 191 -5.76 -6.62 23.78
N HIS A 192 -5.62 -7.91 24.08
CA HIS A 192 -6.71 -8.80 24.49
C HIS A 192 -6.67 -9.18 25.98
N THR A 193 -5.61 -8.82 26.71
CA THR A 193 -5.51 -9.02 28.16
C THR A 193 -6.17 -7.88 28.92
N ASN A 194 -7.15 -8.22 29.77
CA ASN A 194 -7.91 -7.27 30.59
C ASN A 194 -7.34 -7.10 32.01
N ARG A 195 -6.54 -8.04 32.50
CA ARG A 195 -5.91 -8.01 33.83
C ARG A 195 -4.67 -7.11 33.82
N SER A 196 -4.53 -6.21 34.80
CA SER A 196 -3.44 -5.22 34.83
C SER A 196 -2.07 -5.88 35.02
N GLU A 197 -1.96 -6.84 35.95
CA GLU A 197 -0.71 -7.53 36.29
C GLU A 197 -0.14 -8.32 35.09
N ASP A 198 -0.96 -9.18 34.48
CA ASP A 198 -0.57 -9.94 33.28
C ASP A 198 -0.19 -9.03 32.10
N LYS A 199 -0.82 -7.86 32.00
CA LYS A 199 -0.53 -6.87 30.97
C LYS A 199 0.80 -6.17 31.22
N GLU A 200 1.14 -5.87 32.47
CA GLU A 200 2.44 -5.31 32.85
C GLU A 200 3.57 -6.29 32.52
N GLU A 201 3.41 -7.58 32.85
CA GLU A 201 4.39 -8.61 32.49
C GLU A 201 4.61 -8.71 30.97
N LEU A 202 3.51 -8.75 30.20
CA LEU A 202 3.58 -8.78 28.74
C LEU A 202 4.23 -7.52 28.14
N LEU A 203 4.02 -6.35 28.76
CA LEU A 203 4.65 -5.10 28.35
C LEU A 203 6.15 -5.10 28.63
N VAL A 204 6.58 -5.65 29.76
CA VAL A 204 8.00 -5.83 30.10
C VAL A 204 8.65 -6.80 29.11
N GLU A 205 8.00 -7.93 28.82
CA GLU A 205 8.48 -8.90 27.84
C GLU A 205 8.60 -8.26 26.45
N TYR A 206 7.57 -7.54 26.00
CA TYR A 206 7.57 -6.82 24.72
C TYR A 206 8.66 -5.74 24.63
N ALA A 207 8.87 -4.98 25.72
CA ALA A 207 9.94 -3.98 25.79
C ALA A 207 11.33 -4.63 25.73
N SER A 208 11.52 -5.76 26.42
CA SER A 208 12.76 -6.52 26.42
C SER A 208 13.08 -7.04 25.01
N HIS A 209 12.10 -7.61 24.32
CA HIS A 209 12.24 -8.11 22.96
C HIS A 209 12.55 -6.98 21.98
N THR A 210 11.84 -5.86 22.10
CA THR A 210 12.06 -4.66 21.27
C THR A 210 13.48 -4.10 21.49
N ARG A 211 13.97 -4.10 22.73
CA ARG A 211 15.33 -3.65 23.06
C ARG A 211 16.39 -4.54 22.40
N ILE A 212 16.22 -5.87 22.47
CA ILE A 212 17.13 -6.83 21.82
C ILE A 212 17.14 -6.62 20.31
N ALA A 213 15.97 -6.54 19.68
CA ALA A 213 15.86 -6.31 18.24
C ALA A 213 16.53 -4.99 17.79
N LYS A 214 16.39 -3.91 18.57
CA LYS A 214 17.07 -2.64 18.31
C LYS A 214 18.59 -2.75 18.41
N LEU A 215 19.10 -3.49 19.40
CA LEU A 215 20.54 -3.74 19.57
C LEU A 215 21.08 -4.57 18.39
N GLU A 216 20.37 -5.62 17.97
CA GLU A 216 20.75 -6.41 16.80
C GLU A 216 20.78 -5.54 15.53
N HIS A 217 19.77 -4.70 15.31
CA HIS A 217 19.73 -3.80 14.15
C HIS A 217 20.89 -2.78 14.18
N ALA A 218 21.21 -2.20 15.34
CA ALA A 218 22.33 -1.27 15.48
C ALA A 218 23.68 -1.94 15.20
N ASN A 219 23.88 -3.17 15.68
CA ASN A 219 25.07 -3.97 15.41
C ASN A 219 25.21 -4.28 13.92
N ILE A 220 24.13 -4.72 13.26
CA ILE A 220 24.12 -5.01 11.82
C ILE A 220 24.41 -3.74 11.00
N THR A 221 23.80 -2.61 11.37
CA THR A 221 24.05 -1.33 10.70
C THR A 221 25.52 -0.93 10.82
N THR A 222 26.11 -1.08 12.01
CA THR A 222 27.53 -0.78 12.27
C THR A 222 28.47 -1.69 11.47
N ILE A 223 28.15 -2.99 11.37
CA ILE A 223 28.90 -3.95 10.56
C ILE A 223 28.82 -3.59 9.07
N THR A 224 27.63 -3.23 8.60
CA THR A 224 27.38 -2.88 7.19
C THR A 224 28.11 -1.59 6.79
N LEU A 225 28.12 -0.58 7.66
CA LEU A 225 28.83 0.68 7.42
C LEU A 225 30.35 0.54 7.45
N LYS A 226 30.90 -0.34 8.31
CA LYS A 226 32.34 -0.62 8.37
C LYS A 226 32.84 -1.43 7.16
N LYS A 227 31.99 -2.28 6.58
CA LYS A 227 32.31 -3.06 5.38
C LYS A 227 31.71 -2.37 4.15
N GLN A 228 32.35 -1.28 3.69
CA GLN A 228 32.09 -0.70 2.37
C GLN A 228 32.52 -1.67 1.25
N LYS A 229 31.82 -2.79 1.05
CA LYS A 229 31.83 -3.54 -0.22
C LYS A 229 30.80 -4.66 -0.23
N LYS A 230 29.95 -4.56 -1.25
CA LYS A 230 29.00 -5.53 -1.81
C LYS A 230 27.61 -5.59 -1.19
N THR A 231 26.65 -5.28 -2.07
CA THR A 231 25.19 -5.32 -1.96
C THR A 231 24.69 -6.74 -1.66
N LEU A 232 24.79 -7.16 -0.41
CA LEU A 232 24.07 -8.32 0.07
C LEU A 232 22.78 -7.88 0.79
N PRO A 233 21.65 -8.59 0.59
CA PRO A 233 20.40 -8.22 1.23
C PRO A 233 20.51 -8.41 2.75
N ILE A 234 20.07 -7.38 3.48
CA ILE A 234 20.13 -7.23 4.94
C ILE A 234 19.61 -8.49 5.68
N LEU A 235 18.62 -9.18 5.11
CA LEU A 235 18.07 -10.43 5.65
C LEU A 235 19.11 -11.56 5.79
N ILE A 236 20.05 -11.68 4.85
CA ILE A 236 21.11 -12.71 4.92
C ILE A 236 22.06 -12.36 6.08
N LEU A 237 22.39 -11.08 6.28
CA LEU A 237 23.18 -10.65 7.42
C LEU A 237 22.48 -10.92 8.77
N ILE A 238 21.17 -10.67 8.86
CA ILE A 238 20.37 -10.94 10.07
C ILE A 238 20.38 -12.44 10.39
N PHE A 239 20.13 -13.30 9.40
CA PHE A 239 20.11 -14.75 9.59
C PHE A 239 21.46 -15.29 10.08
N ILE A 240 22.55 -14.79 9.51
CA ILE A 240 23.92 -15.18 9.85
C ILE A 240 24.30 -14.68 11.25
N HIS A 241 23.98 -13.44 11.58
CA HIS A 241 24.22 -12.88 12.90
C HIS A 241 23.48 -13.67 14.00
N HIS A 242 22.24 -14.08 13.75
CA HIS A 242 21.48 -14.88 14.71
C HIS A 242 22.08 -16.28 14.93
N LEU A 243 22.57 -16.91 13.85
CA LEU A 243 23.28 -18.20 13.93
C LEU A 243 24.63 -18.10 14.65
N LEU A 244 25.37 -17.01 14.43
CA LEU A 244 26.71 -16.82 14.99
C LEU A 244 26.68 -16.38 16.46
N ILE A 245 25.75 -15.51 16.88
CA ILE A 245 25.71 -15.01 18.26
C ILE A 245 25.08 -16.02 19.23
N LYS A 246 24.05 -16.76 18.83
CA LYS A 246 23.33 -17.64 19.77
C LYS A 246 24.04 -18.96 20.07
N LYS A 247 25.04 -19.36 19.28
CA LYS A 247 25.58 -20.72 19.36
C LYS A 247 27.00 -20.83 19.91
N ASP A 248 27.65 -19.73 20.33
CA ASP A 248 29.04 -19.73 20.85
C ASP A 248 29.93 -20.75 20.12
N LEU A 249 29.83 -20.78 18.79
CA LEU A 249 30.31 -21.93 18.03
C LEU A 249 31.80 -21.75 17.73
N PRO A 250 32.69 -22.59 18.29
CA PRO A 250 34.12 -22.40 18.11
C PRO A 250 34.61 -23.13 16.85
N GLN A 251 35.71 -22.64 16.31
CA GLN A 251 36.58 -23.26 15.30
C GLN A 251 36.06 -23.20 13.85
N ILE A 252 36.93 -22.65 12.99
CA ILE A 252 36.88 -22.54 11.51
C ILE A 252 35.74 -23.37 10.90
N LEU A 253 34.59 -22.73 10.67
CA LEU A 253 33.45 -23.39 10.06
C LEU A 253 33.23 -22.83 8.65
N LEU A 254 33.43 -23.68 7.64
CA LEU A 254 32.90 -23.48 6.30
C LEU A 254 31.48 -24.07 6.28
N MET A 255 30.47 -23.22 6.46
CA MET A 255 29.07 -23.66 6.37
C MET A 255 28.46 -23.13 5.08
N SER A 256 27.98 -24.06 4.23
CA SER A 256 27.09 -23.70 3.12
C SER A 256 25.70 -23.46 3.67
N VAL A 257 25.20 -22.25 3.57
CA VAL A 257 23.84 -21.91 3.96
C VAL A 257 22.98 -21.73 2.71
N PRO A 258 21.93 -22.56 2.55
CA PRO A 258 20.95 -22.33 1.50
C PRO A 258 20.09 -21.12 1.87
N VAL A 259 20.05 -20.12 0.99
CA VAL A 259 19.18 -18.94 1.12
C VAL A 259 18.28 -18.83 -0.11
N PRO A 260 17.06 -18.27 0.00
CA PRO A 260 16.22 -18.07 -1.16
C PRO A 260 16.83 -17.01 -2.10
N TYR A 261 16.65 -17.18 -3.41
CA TYR A 261 17.06 -16.18 -4.41
C TYR A 261 16.25 -14.89 -4.30
N SER A 262 14.98 -15.01 -3.88
CA SER A 262 14.10 -13.87 -3.63
C SER A 262 13.33 -14.09 -2.32
N PRO A 263 13.12 -13.04 -1.50
CA PRO A 263 12.23 -13.09 -0.34
C PRO A 263 10.76 -13.37 -0.72
N GLN A 264 10.44 -13.35 -2.02
CA GLN A 264 9.13 -13.63 -2.58
C GLN A 264 9.03 -15.04 -3.21
N GLN A 265 10.10 -15.85 -3.19
CA GLN A 265 10.11 -17.22 -3.74
C GLN A 265 9.16 -18.12 -2.95
N ILE A 266 8.31 -18.90 -3.64
CA ILE A 266 7.17 -19.55 -3.00
C ILE A 266 7.23 -21.09 -3.03
N GLY A 267 6.70 -21.72 -1.97
CA GLY A 267 6.36 -23.14 -1.94
C GLY A 267 7.59 -24.06 -1.93
N PRO A 268 7.45 -25.33 -2.32
CA PRO A 268 8.57 -26.29 -2.38
C PRO A 268 9.73 -25.85 -3.27
N LEU A 269 9.53 -24.87 -4.17
CA LEU A 269 10.61 -24.22 -4.94
C LEU A 269 11.61 -23.49 -4.05
N TYR A 270 11.22 -23.05 -2.86
CA TYR A 270 12.13 -22.59 -1.81
C TYR A 270 13.21 -23.65 -1.50
N PHE A 271 12.87 -24.93 -1.61
CA PHE A 271 13.78 -26.05 -1.35
C PHE A 271 14.39 -26.67 -2.62
N LYS A 272 13.90 -26.32 -3.82
CA LYS A 272 14.40 -26.89 -5.10
C LYS A 272 15.55 -26.11 -5.72
N SER A 273 15.56 -24.79 -5.61
CA SER A 273 16.63 -23.93 -6.12
C SER A 273 17.00 -22.90 -5.05
N VAL A 274 17.84 -23.35 -4.13
CA VAL A 274 18.43 -22.52 -3.07
C VAL A 274 19.71 -21.88 -3.59
N ARG A 275 19.88 -20.58 -3.35
CA ARG A 275 21.17 -19.90 -3.53
C ARG A 275 22.10 -20.38 -2.44
N SER A 276 23.27 -20.90 -2.81
CA SER A 276 24.22 -21.42 -1.84
C SER A 276 25.23 -20.35 -1.47
N VAL A 277 25.18 -19.86 -0.23
CA VAL A 277 26.15 -18.88 0.27
C VAL A 277 27.08 -19.58 1.26
N SER A 278 28.38 -19.37 1.10
CA SER A 278 29.40 -19.94 1.99
C SER A 278 29.82 -18.92 3.04
N ILE A 279 29.74 -19.30 4.31
CA ILE A 279 30.22 -18.49 5.44
C ILE A 279 31.54 -19.09 5.91
N PHE A 280 32.54 -18.24 6.12
CA PHE A 280 33.84 -18.65 6.62
C PHE A 280 34.29 -17.73 7.76
N GLY A 281 34.43 -18.28 8.96
CA GLY A 281 34.87 -17.54 10.14
C GLY A 281 36.31 -17.87 10.51
N ILE A 282 37.16 -16.85 10.63
CA ILE A 282 38.48 -16.95 11.24
C ILE A 282 38.41 -16.30 12.61
N ASN A 283 38.65 -17.09 13.65
CA ASN A 283 38.82 -16.56 14.99
C ASN A 283 40.31 -16.40 15.29
N ASP A 284 40.72 -15.20 15.67
CA ASP A 284 42.06 -14.96 16.16
C ASP A 284 42.10 -15.09 17.67
N THR A 285 42.76 -16.14 18.12
CA THR A 285 43.04 -16.44 19.52
C THR A 285 44.43 -15.94 19.95
N GLY A 286 45.09 -15.08 19.17
CA GLY A 286 46.33 -14.43 19.59
C GLY A 286 46.19 -13.77 20.96
N ASN A 287 47.26 -13.81 21.79
CA ASN A 287 47.37 -13.45 23.21
C ASN A 287 46.88 -12.02 23.61
N GLN A 288 45.66 -11.64 23.25
CA GLN A 288 44.98 -10.41 23.61
C GLN A 288 43.70 -10.74 24.40
N PRO A 289 43.25 -9.85 25.30
CA PRO A 289 42.08 -10.09 26.14
C PRO A 289 40.75 -10.17 25.38
N GLN A 290 40.71 -9.86 24.08
CA GLN A 290 39.52 -9.92 23.25
C GLN A 290 39.80 -10.72 21.97
N SER A 291 39.18 -11.90 21.86
CA SER A 291 39.18 -12.73 20.65
C SER A 291 38.49 -11.97 19.51
N HIS A 292 39.18 -11.75 18.39
CA HIS A 292 38.59 -11.08 17.22
C HIS A 292 38.19 -12.12 16.16
N GLN A 293 36.89 -12.22 15.87
CA GLN A 293 36.38 -13.09 14.82
C GLN A 293 36.08 -12.32 13.54
N THR A 294 36.80 -12.65 12.46
CA THR A 294 36.54 -12.13 11.12
C THR A 294 35.72 -13.14 10.32
N ASN A 295 34.50 -12.76 9.95
CA ASN A 295 33.62 -13.58 9.12
C ASN A 295 33.60 -13.08 7.67
N TYR A 296 33.90 -13.98 6.75
CA TYR A 296 33.77 -13.86 5.31
C TYR A 296 32.47 -14.48 4.83
N LEU A 297 31.89 -13.84 3.82
CA LEU A 297 30.71 -14.33 3.13
C LEU A 297 31.04 -14.40 1.65
N VAL A 298 30.93 -15.58 1.07
CA VAL A 298 31.26 -15.84 -0.35
C VAL A 298 30.00 -16.32 -1.05
N ASP A 299 29.59 -15.59 -2.07
CA ASP A 299 28.41 -15.92 -2.86
C ASP A 299 28.68 -17.02 -3.90
N GLU A 300 27.62 -17.65 -4.41
CA GLU A 300 27.69 -18.78 -5.35
C GLU A 300 28.51 -18.46 -6.62
N GLY A 301 28.41 -17.23 -7.13
CA GLY A 301 29.15 -16.75 -8.30
C GLY A 301 30.50 -16.08 -8.01
N GLU A 302 30.90 -15.97 -6.75
CA GLU A 302 32.17 -15.35 -6.36
C GLU A 302 33.32 -16.34 -6.24
N PHE A 303 33.02 -17.65 -6.27
CA PHE A 303 34.04 -18.67 -6.42
C PHE A 303 34.60 -18.63 -7.86
N PRO A 304 35.93 -18.56 -8.04
CA PRO A 304 36.53 -18.68 -9.36
C PRO A 304 36.14 -20.02 -9.99
N VAL A 305 35.79 -20.02 -11.28
CA VAL A 305 35.40 -21.23 -12.03
C VAL A 305 36.53 -22.27 -11.90
N GLY A 306 36.23 -23.43 -11.32
CA GLY A 306 37.19 -24.52 -11.09
C GLY A 306 37.84 -24.56 -9.70
N VAL A 307 37.59 -23.58 -8.82
CA VAL A 307 38.07 -23.60 -7.44
C VAL A 307 36.94 -24.04 -6.52
N ALA A 308 36.95 -25.32 -6.12
CA ALA A 308 36.05 -25.84 -5.10
C ALA A 308 36.41 -25.33 -3.70
N LYS A 309 35.54 -25.58 -2.72
CA LYS A 309 35.79 -25.42 -1.27
C LYS A 309 37.02 -26.24 -0.85
N GLY A 310 38.20 -25.66 -1.00
CA GLY A 310 39.48 -26.36 -0.81
C GLY A 310 40.44 -25.63 0.12
N ALA A 311 41.55 -26.29 0.43
CA ALA A 311 42.60 -25.74 1.30
C ALA A 311 43.15 -24.40 0.78
N ASN A 312 43.29 -24.25 -0.55
CA ASN A 312 43.81 -23.02 -1.16
C ASN A 312 42.91 -21.82 -0.90
N THR A 313 41.58 -21.98 -1.01
CA THR A 313 40.62 -20.90 -0.69
C THR A 313 40.70 -20.50 0.78
N THR A 314 40.83 -21.50 1.66
CA THR A 314 40.97 -21.30 3.11
C THR A 314 42.25 -20.53 3.43
N LEU A 315 43.37 -20.90 2.80
CA LEU A 315 44.66 -20.23 2.94
C LEU A 315 44.63 -18.80 2.41
N SER A 316 43.98 -18.55 1.26
CA SER A 316 43.83 -17.19 0.73
C SER A 316 43.00 -16.29 1.65
N LEU A 317 41.89 -16.79 2.20
CA LEU A 317 41.07 -16.04 3.16
C LEU A 317 41.82 -15.80 4.48
N ALA A 318 42.59 -16.78 4.97
CA ALA A 318 43.45 -16.60 6.14
C ALA A 318 44.58 -15.58 5.89
N TYR A 319 45.22 -15.65 4.73
CA TYR A 319 46.26 -14.70 4.35
C TYR A 319 45.72 -13.27 4.24
N ASP A 320 44.52 -13.08 3.70
CA ASP A 320 43.83 -11.79 3.65
C ASP A 320 43.56 -11.23 5.05
N THR A 321 43.09 -12.05 6.02
CA THR A 321 42.94 -11.58 7.41
C THR A 321 44.25 -11.13 8.03
N LEU A 322 45.35 -11.83 7.73
CA LEU A 322 46.66 -11.54 8.30
C LEU A 322 47.28 -10.28 7.68
N ILE A 323 47.10 -10.04 6.37
CA ILE A 323 47.54 -8.79 5.73
C ILE A 323 46.70 -7.60 6.18
N GLY A 324 45.38 -7.79 6.32
CA GLY A 324 44.46 -6.75 6.79
C GLY A 324 44.79 -6.22 8.19
N ARG A 325 45.56 -6.97 9.00
CA ARG A 325 46.11 -6.51 10.29
C ARG A 325 47.29 -5.54 10.18
N ASN A 326 48.04 -5.57 9.08
CA ASN A 326 49.26 -4.78 8.89
C ASN A 326 49.02 -3.46 8.15
N ARG A 327 47.75 -3.08 7.95
CA ARG A 327 47.31 -1.77 7.45
C ARG A 327 46.48 -1.08 8.52
#